data_AF-A0AAN8RF35-F1
#
_entry.id   AF-A0AAN8RF35-F1
#
_cell.length_a   1.000
_cell.length_b   1.000
_cell.length_c   1.000
_cell.angle_alpha   90.00
_cell.angle_beta   90.00
_cell.angle_gamma   90.00
#
_symmetry.space_group_name_H-M   'P 1'
#
loop_
_entity.id
_entity.type
_entity.pdbx_description
1 polymer ?
#
loop_
_entity_poly.entity_id
_entity_poly.type
_entity_poly.pdbx_seq_one_letter_code
_entity_poly.pdbx_strand_id
1 'polypeptide(L)'
;MKNAGRGTSSEVSAEDGKLCVVKWYDNKPVLLMSVVHGTQPEDTCQRWDKKVKQYVTVSRPSIVREYNIKMGGVDLMDRMISYYRMSTRTKKWTMRMVMHFTDLALANSWLLYRKDHAICAGPKTRPIQFLQFRMEVAKILLAQHHGADADLSTQSEEEEDSNQGVKRHVTELPHVSVP
;
A
#
# COMPACT_ATOMS: atom_id res chain seq x y z
N MET A 1 16.29 -24.73 -22.23
CA MET A 1 15.70 -24.78 -20.86
C MET A 1 14.45 -25.63 -20.76
N LYS A 2 13.47 -25.57 -21.69
CA LYS A 2 12.26 -26.44 -21.61
C LYS A 2 12.59 -27.94 -21.48
N ASN A 3 13.68 -28.38 -22.10
CA ASN A 3 14.13 -29.78 -22.07
C ASN A 3 15.07 -30.10 -20.89
N ALA A 4 15.52 -29.09 -20.14
CA ALA A 4 16.49 -29.26 -19.06
C ALA A 4 15.82 -29.64 -17.72
N GLY A 5 14.49 -29.61 -17.66
CA GLY A 5 13.73 -29.97 -16.48
C GLY A 5 13.30 -28.78 -15.63
N ARG A 6 12.35 -29.05 -14.73
CA ARG A 6 11.82 -28.08 -13.76
C ARG A 6 12.87 -27.77 -12.70
N GLY A 7 13.02 -26.49 -12.36
CA GLY A 7 14.01 -25.99 -11.41
C GLY A 7 15.28 -25.46 -12.06
N THR A 8 15.47 -25.66 -13.36
CA THR A 8 16.66 -25.17 -14.05
C THR A 8 16.70 -23.65 -14.13
N SER A 9 17.90 -23.09 -13.93
CA SER A 9 18.18 -21.66 -14.02
C SER A 9 19.38 -21.38 -14.91
N SER A 10 19.42 -20.17 -15.46
CA SER A 10 20.52 -19.62 -16.24
C SER A 10 20.57 -18.14 -15.96
N GLU A 11 21.78 -17.65 -15.80
CA GLU A 11 22.07 -16.27 -15.45
C GLU A 11 22.90 -15.63 -16.54
N VAL A 12 22.60 -14.38 -16.84
CA VAL A 12 23.42 -13.51 -17.66
C VAL A 12 23.61 -12.23 -16.87
N SER A 13 24.86 -11.79 -16.74
CA SER A 13 25.21 -10.54 -16.07
C SER A 13 25.66 -9.51 -17.09
N ALA A 14 25.43 -8.24 -16.79
CA ALA A 14 26.00 -7.14 -17.56
C ALA A 14 27.54 -7.19 -17.48
N GLU A 15 28.22 -6.56 -18.45
CA GLU A 15 29.69 -6.51 -18.51
C GLU A 15 30.32 -5.93 -17.23
N ASP A 16 29.63 -4.97 -16.60
CA ASP A 16 30.07 -4.35 -15.35
C ASP A 16 29.75 -5.18 -14.09
N GLY A 17 29.05 -6.31 -14.25
CA GLY A 17 28.66 -7.21 -13.17
C GLY A 17 27.61 -6.65 -12.21
N LYS A 18 27.05 -5.46 -12.44
CA LYS A 18 26.12 -4.80 -11.49
C LYS A 18 24.68 -5.23 -11.65
N LEU A 19 24.34 -5.79 -12.80
CA LEU A 19 22.99 -6.23 -13.14
C LEU A 19 23.04 -7.68 -13.57
N CYS A 20 22.14 -8.49 -13.02
CA CYS A 20 21.95 -9.88 -13.42
C CYS A 20 20.51 -10.10 -13.87
N VAL A 21 20.36 -10.94 -14.89
CA VAL A 21 19.09 -11.45 -15.38
C VAL A 21 19.11 -12.96 -15.23
N VAL A 22 18.13 -13.49 -14.48
CA VAL A 22 18.00 -14.92 -14.22
C VAL A 22 16.71 -15.40 -14.87
N LYS A 23 16.85 -16.44 -15.69
CA LYS A 23 15.72 -17.20 -16.22
C LYS A 23 15.59 -18.49 -15.43
N TRP A 24 14.47 -18.65 -14.73
CA TRP A 24 14.13 -19.87 -13.97
C TRP A 24 12.97 -20.60 -14.61
N TYR A 25 13.06 -21.93 -14.73
CA TYR A 25 12.03 -22.75 -15.35
C TYR A 25 11.22 -23.52 -14.30
N ASP A 26 10.02 -23.05 -13.99
CA ASP A 26 9.04 -23.82 -13.20
C ASP A 26 8.06 -24.56 -14.15
N ASN A 27 6.75 -24.28 -14.07
CA ASN A 27 5.80 -24.73 -15.10
C ASN A 27 5.96 -23.96 -16.43
N LYS A 28 6.39 -22.70 -16.33
CA LYS A 28 6.68 -21.77 -17.41
C LYS A 28 7.98 -21.03 -17.07
N PRO A 29 8.71 -20.51 -18.07
CA PRO A 29 9.89 -19.70 -17.79
C PRO A 29 9.49 -18.41 -17.08
N VAL A 30 10.17 -18.10 -15.98
CA VAL A 30 10.08 -16.84 -15.26
C VAL A 30 11.40 -16.11 -15.45
N LEU A 31 11.33 -14.85 -15.88
CA LEU A 31 12.48 -13.99 -16.04
C LEU A 31 12.48 -12.95 -14.93
N LEU A 32 13.57 -12.85 -14.19
CA LEU A 32 13.77 -11.85 -13.15
C LEU A 32 15.07 -11.12 -13.39
N MET A 33 15.12 -9.87 -12.94
CA MET A 33 16.29 -9.01 -13.03
C MET A 33 16.56 -8.41 -11.67
N SER A 34 17.83 -8.32 -11.29
CA SER A 34 18.24 -7.78 -9.99
C SER A 34 19.64 -7.19 -10.05
N VAL A 35 19.89 -6.22 -9.18
CA VAL A 35 21.22 -5.64 -8.96
C VAL A 35 21.93 -6.22 -7.74
N VAL A 36 21.26 -7.11 -6.99
CA VAL A 36 21.77 -7.65 -5.71
C VAL A 36 21.77 -9.17 -5.67
N HIS A 37 20.76 -9.81 -6.27
CA HIS A 37 20.52 -11.24 -6.11
C HIS A 37 20.49 -11.92 -7.48
N GLY A 38 21.44 -12.82 -7.72
CA GLY A 38 21.49 -13.66 -8.92
C GLY A 38 20.94 -15.07 -8.66
N THR A 39 21.60 -16.07 -9.25
CA THR A 39 21.21 -17.48 -9.07
C THR A 39 21.56 -18.00 -7.68
N GLN A 40 22.79 -17.71 -7.23
CA GLN A 40 23.32 -18.22 -5.97
C GLN A 40 23.01 -17.31 -4.77
N PRO A 41 22.91 -17.86 -3.54
CA PRO A 41 22.84 -19.30 -3.26
C PRO A 41 21.48 -19.87 -3.70
N GLU A 42 21.50 -21.04 -4.32
CA GLU A 42 20.26 -21.78 -4.62
C GLU A 42 19.68 -22.41 -3.36
N ASP A 43 18.35 -22.42 -3.26
CA ASP A 43 17.61 -23.16 -2.26
C ASP A 43 16.61 -24.11 -2.92
N THR A 44 15.82 -24.81 -2.11
CA THR A 44 14.75 -25.66 -2.63
C THR A 44 13.39 -25.18 -2.16
N CYS A 45 12.37 -25.34 -3.00
CA CYS A 45 11.00 -25.03 -2.64
C CYS A 45 10.05 -26.19 -3.02
N GLN A 46 9.02 -26.39 -2.20
CA GLN A 46 7.97 -27.35 -2.49
C GLN A 46 7.01 -26.76 -3.51
N ARG A 47 6.76 -27.48 -4.60
CA ARG A 47 5.82 -27.06 -5.64
C ARG A 47 4.90 -28.21 -6.01
N TRP A 48 3.61 -27.90 -6.16
CA TRP A 48 2.67 -28.87 -6.67
C TRP A 48 2.98 -29.22 -8.13
N ASP A 49 3.01 -30.50 -8.45
CA ASP A 49 3.04 -31.00 -9.82
C ASP A 49 1.70 -31.63 -10.18
N LYS A 50 1.03 -31.08 -11.20
CA LYS A 50 -0.27 -31.58 -11.64
C LYS A 50 -0.21 -32.96 -12.32
N LYS A 51 0.93 -33.32 -12.91
CA LYS A 51 1.10 -34.60 -13.62
C LYS A 51 1.24 -35.75 -12.64
N VAL A 52 2.05 -35.54 -11.61
CA VAL A 52 2.34 -36.55 -10.57
C VAL A 52 1.34 -36.44 -9.40
N LYS A 53 0.55 -35.36 -9.33
CA LYS A 53 -0.43 -35.07 -8.26
C LYS A 53 0.19 -35.10 -6.86
N GLN A 54 1.41 -34.58 -6.75
CA GLN A 54 2.12 -34.50 -5.49
C GLN A 54 2.98 -33.23 -5.44
N TYR A 55 3.44 -32.89 -4.24
CA TYR A 55 4.47 -31.87 -4.07
C TYR A 55 5.84 -32.44 -4.47
N VAL A 56 6.54 -31.69 -5.30
CA VAL A 56 7.91 -31.99 -5.72
C VAL A 56 8.85 -30.89 -5.22
N THR A 57 10.03 -31.30 -4.79
CA THR A 57 11.11 -30.40 -4.41
C THR A 57 11.79 -29.87 -5.68
N VAL A 58 11.83 -28.55 -5.83
CA VAL A 58 12.38 -27.87 -7.01
C VAL A 58 13.48 -26.91 -6.58
N SER A 59 14.64 -26.96 -7.25
CA SER A 59 15.70 -25.96 -7.04
C SER A 59 15.21 -24.59 -7.45
N ARG A 60 15.49 -23.59 -6.61
CA ARG A 60 15.03 -22.21 -6.76
C ARG A 60 16.21 -21.25 -6.57
N PRO A 61 16.45 -20.37 -7.55
CA PRO A 61 17.40 -19.27 -7.44
C PRO A 61 17.10 -18.30 -6.29
N SER A 62 18.17 -17.72 -5.72
CA SER A 62 18.10 -16.68 -4.68
C SER A 62 17.17 -15.53 -5.06
N ILE A 63 17.28 -15.02 -6.29
CA ILE A 63 16.42 -13.96 -6.82
C ILE A 63 14.93 -14.29 -6.75
N VAL A 64 14.54 -15.54 -7.02
CA VAL A 64 13.13 -15.98 -6.99
C VAL A 64 12.65 -16.06 -5.55
N ARG A 65 13.50 -16.52 -4.63
CA ARG A 65 13.19 -16.55 -3.19
C ARG A 65 12.93 -15.13 -2.68
N GLU A 66 13.87 -14.23 -2.90
CA GLU A 66 13.82 -12.84 -2.43
C GLU A 66 12.61 -12.10 -3.00
N TYR A 67 12.33 -12.30 -4.28
CA TYR A 67 11.13 -11.75 -4.93
C TYR A 67 9.85 -12.22 -4.22
N ASN A 68 9.69 -13.53 -4.01
CA ASN A 68 8.47 -14.07 -3.40
C ASN A 68 8.27 -13.62 -1.94
N ILE A 69 9.36 -13.41 -1.19
CA ILE A 69 9.29 -12.90 0.20
C ILE A 69 8.81 -11.44 0.20
N LYS A 70 9.22 -10.63 -0.78
CA LYS A 70 9.00 -9.16 -0.78
C LYS A 70 7.77 -8.71 -1.57
N MET A 71 7.30 -9.49 -2.53
CA MET A 71 6.20 -9.12 -3.44
C MET A 71 4.85 -8.85 -2.75
N GLY A 72 4.57 -9.51 -1.62
CA GLY A 72 3.23 -9.48 -1.01
C GLY A 72 2.84 -8.16 -0.31
N GLY A 73 3.71 -7.16 -0.26
CA GLY A 73 3.43 -5.90 0.44
C GLY A 73 2.28 -5.11 -0.16
N VAL A 74 2.26 -4.97 -1.50
CA VAL A 74 1.21 -4.24 -2.22
C VAL A 74 -0.12 -5.01 -2.17
N ASP A 75 -0.09 -6.32 -2.44
CA ASP A 75 -1.27 -7.17 -2.38
C ASP A 75 -1.93 -7.18 -0.99
N LEU A 76 -1.13 -7.09 0.08
CA LEU A 76 -1.64 -6.98 1.44
C LEU A 76 -2.40 -5.67 1.65
N MET A 77 -1.83 -4.56 1.20
CA MET A 77 -2.44 -3.24 1.28
C MET A 77 -3.75 -3.20 0.48
N ASP A 78 -3.73 -3.69 -0.76
CA ASP A 78 -4.92 -3.75 -1.61
C ASP A 78 -6.02 -4.60 -0.98
N ARG A 79 -5.66 -5.74 -0.39
CA ARG A 79 -6.59 -6.59 0.37
C ARG A 79 -7.16 -5.86 1.58
N MET A 80 -6.34 -5.16 2.35
CA MET A 80 -6.81 -4.40 3.52
C MET A 80 -7.81 -3.30 3.14
N ILE A 81 -7.50 -2.54 2.08
CA ILE A 81 -8.39 -1.51 1.55
C ILE A 81 -9.68 -2.15 1.03
N SER A 82 -9.59 -3.30 0.36
CA SER A 82 -10.75 -4.02 -0.18
C SER A 82 -11.79 -4.41 0.88
N TYR A 83 -11.40 -4.73 2.12
CA TYR A 83 -12.36 -5.18 3.14
C TYR A 83 -13.33 -4.10 3.61
N TYR A 84 -12.86 -2.85 3.73
CA TYR A 84 -13.64 -1.74 4.30
C TYR A 84 -13.51 -0.47 3.46
N ARG A 85 -13.49 -0.65 2.13
CA ARG A 85 -13.27 0.42 1.16
C ARG A 85 -14.29 1.54 1.33
N MET A 86 -13.83 2.76 1.56
CA MET A 86 -14.66 3.96 1.49
C MET A 86 -14.98 4.24 0.04
N SER A 87 -16.27 4.20 -0.27
CA SER A 87 -16.77 4.45 -1.62
C SER A 87 -17.97 5.37 -1.57
N THR A 88 -17.81 6.58 -2.10
CA THR A 88 -18.88 7.53 -2.34
C THR A 88 -19.13 7.63 -3.84
N ARG A 89 -20.41 7.58 -4.24
CA ARG A 89 -20.81 7.75 -5.64
C ARG A 89 -20.63 9.22 -6.06
N THR A 90 -19.49 9.52 -6.67
CA THR A 90 -19.16 10.87 -7.15
C THR A 90 -18.49 10.82 -8.52
N LYS A 91 -18.81 11.81 -9.36
CA LYS A 91 -18.16 11.99 -10.67
C LYS A 91 -16.75 12.59 -10.53
N LYS A 92 -16.49 13.35 -9.45
CA LYS A 92 -15.20 14.02 -9.21
C LYS A 92 -14.13 12.98 -8.83
N TRP A 93 -13.11 12.79 -9.67
CA TRP A 93 -12.04 11.80 -9.43
C TRP A 93 -11.19 12.12 -8.19
N THR A 94 -11.04 13.40 -7.86
CA THR A 94 -10.30 13.86 -6.67
C THR A 94 -10.89 13.32 -5.38
N MET A 95 -12.22 13.24 -5.27
CA MET A 95 -12.87 12.66 -4.08
C MET A 95 -12.57 11.16 -3.95
N ARG A 96 -12.43 10.44 -5.07
CA ARG A 96 -12.00 9.03 -5.06
C ARG A 96 -10.56 8.88 -4.56
N MET A 97 -9.68 9.84 -4.89
CA MET A 97 -8.31 9.86 -4.37
C MET A 97 -8.28 10.11 -2.86
N VAL A 98 -9.01 11.11 -2.37
CA VAL A 98 -9.08 11.42 -0.94
C VAL A 98 -9.54 10.20 -0.13
N MET A 99 -10.65 9.57 -0.53
CA MET A 99 -11.14 8.35 0.13
C MET A 99 -10.11 7.21 0.12
N HIS A 100 -9.44 7.00 -1.01
CA HIS A 100 -8.41 5.97 -1.12
C HIS A 100 -7.21 6.24 -0.20
N PHE A 101 -6.73 7.49 -0.15
CA PHE A 101 -5.63 7.86 0.74
C PHE A 101 -6.01 7.77 2.21
N THR A 102 -7.25 8.07 2.57
CA THR A 102 -7.74 7.88 3.94
C THR A 102 -7.82 6.38 4.29
N ASP A 103 -8.27 5.51 3.38
CA ASP A 103 -8.23 4.05 3.60
C ASP A 103 -6.81 3.53 3.75
N LEU A 104 -5.89 4.03 2.92
CA LEU A 104 -4.47 3.72 2.99
C LEU A 104 -3.86 4.16 4.33
N ALA A 105 -4.15 5.39 4.77
CA ALA A 105 -3.70 5.91 6.04
C ALA A 105 -4.23 5.06 7.21
N LEU A 106 -5.52 4.73 7.23
CA LEU A 106 -6.11 3.87 8.26
C LEU A 106 -5.46 2.48 8.30
N ALA A 107 -5.20 1.87 7.15
CA ALA A 107 -4.51 0.58 7.06
C ALA A 107 -3.09 0.66 7.61
N ASN A 108 -2.32 1.68 7.22
CA ASN A 108 -0.96 1.90 7.69
C ASN A 108 -0.90 2.19 9.21
N SER A 109 -1.80 3.03 9.72
CA SER A 109 -1.90 3.33 11.15
C SER A 109 -2.24 2.09 11.98
N TRP A 110 -3.12 1.21 11.48
CA TRP A 110 -3.42 -0.04 12.17
C TRP A 110 -2.24 -1.02 12.16
N LEU A 111 -1.49 -1.09 11.07
CA LEU A 111 -0.26 -1.90 11.01
C LEU A 111 0.80 -1.39 11.99
N LEU A 112 0.95 -0.07 12.12
CA LEU A 112 1.84 0.55 13.10
C LEU A 112 1.37 0.25 14.53
N TYR A 113 0.09 0.47 14.83
CA TYR A 113 -0.51 0.11 16.11
C TYR A 113 -0.24 -1.36 16.48
N ARG A 114 -0.35 -2.30 15.54
CA ARG A 114 -0.06 -3.71 15.80
C ARG A 114 1.40 -3.97 16.11
N LYS A 115 2.33 -3.27 15.45
CA LYS A 115 3.77 -3.36 15.74
C LYS A 115 4.05 -2.83 17.15
N ASP A 116 3.52 -1.66 17.48
CA ASP A 116 3.72 -1.02 18.78
C ASP A 116 3.09 -1.84 19.90
N HIS A 117 1.88 -2.36 19.68
CA HIS A 117 1.20 -3.25 20.63
C HIS A 117 2.01 -4.52 20.91
N ALA A 118 2.67 -5.10 19.89
CA ALA A 118 3.53 -6.27 20.08
C ALA A 118 4.78 -5.97 20.94
N ILE A 119 5.29 -4.73 20.87
CA ILE A 119 6.45 -4.28 21.64
C ILE A 119 6.05 -3.91 23.07
N CYS A 120 4.96 -3.15 23.24
CA CYS A 120 4.61 -2.49 24.52
C CYS A 120 3.66 -3.30 25.41
N ALA A 121 2.68 -4.00 24.84
CA ALA A 121 1.58 -4.59 25.62
C ALA A 121 1.80 -6.07 26.04
N GLY A 122 2.90 -6.67 25.58
CA GLY A 122 3.24 -8.06 25.83
C GLY A 122 2.33 -9.08 25.11
N PRO A 123 2.72 -10.37 25.05
CA PRO A 123 2.02 -11.39 24.25
C PRO A 123 0.64 -11.81 24.78
N LYS A 124 0.17 -11.26 25.90
CA LYS A 124 -1.07 -11.69 26.58
C LYS A 124 -2.31 -10.93 26.12
N THR A 125 -2.15 -9.76 25.50
CA THR A 125 -3.25 -8.97 24.96
C THR A 125 -3.34 -9.16 23.44
N ARG A 126 -4.55 -9.35 22.92
CA ARG A 126 -4.76 -9.42 21.47
C ARG A 126 -4.97 -7.99 20.96
N PRO A 127 -4.29 -7.58 19.88
CA PRO A 127 -4.53 -6.28 19.28
C PRO A 127 -5.97 -6.20 18.75
N ILE A 128 -6.58 -5.02 18.79
CA ILE A 128 -7.92 -4.84 18.24
C ILE A 128 -7.95 -5.11 16.73
N GLN A 129 -9.08 -5.63 16.27
CA GLN A 129 -9.27 -5.95 14.85
C GLN A 129 -9.37 -4.67 14.01
N PHE A 130 -9.09 -4.78 12.71
CA PHE A 130 -9.01 -3.62 11.82
C PHE A 130 -10.32 -2.81 11.75
N LEU A 131 -11.48 -3.47 11.71
CA LEU A 131 -12.77 -2.77 11.72
C LEU A 131 -12.98 -1.97 13.00
N GLN A 132 -12.69 -2.58 14.15
CA GLN A 132 -12.84 -1.91 15.44
C GLN A 132 -11.89 -0.71 15.55
N PHE A 133 -10.64 -0.86 15.08
CA PHE A 133 -9.70 0.26 14.99
C PHE A 133 -10.27 1.43 14.17
N ARG A 134 -10.86 1.15 13.00
CA ARG A 134 -11.50 2.18 12.16
C ARG A 134 -12.66 2.87 12.89
N MET A 135 -13.49 2.10 13.60
CA MET A 135 -14.60 2.66 14.38
C MET A 135 -14.11 3.58 15.49
N GLU A 136 -13.05 3.21 16.21
CA GLU A 136 -12.48 4.06 17.27
C GLU A 136 -11.89 5.35 16.70
N VAL A 137 -11.16 5.28 15.58
CA VAL A 137 -10.67 6.48 14.89
C VAL A 137 -11.84 7.39 14.48
N ALA A 138 -12.90 6.83 13.91
CA ALA A 138 -14.08 7.60 13.51
C ALA A 138 -14.76 8.28 14.71
N LYS A 139 -14.93 7.59 15.84
CA LYS A 139 -15.51 8.17 17.06
C LYS A 139 -14.67 9.33 17.59
N ILE A 140 -13.35 9.18 17.62
CA ILE A 140 -12.43 10.23 18.09
C ILE A 140 -12.53 11.48 17.20
N LEU A 141 -12.51 11.30 15.88
CA LEU A 141 -12.63 12.41 14.93
C LEU A 141 -13.97 13.14 15.05
N LEU A 142 -15.07 12.41 15.27
CA LEU A 142 -16.39 13.01 15.49
C LEU A 142 -16.46 13.78 16.81
N ALA A 143 -15.88 13.22 17.89
CA ALA A 143 -15.86 13.88 19.19
C ALA A 143 -15.04 15.19 19.17
N GLN A 144 -13.93 15.22 18.43
CA GLN A 144 -13.15 16.43 18.21
C GLN A 144 -13.92 17.50 17.43
N HIS A 145 -14.73 17.10 16.44
CA HIS A 145 -15.56 18.02 15.68
C HIS A 145 -16.62 18.69 16.55
N HIS A 146 -17.33 17.92 17.39
CA HIS A 146 -18.34 18.49 18.29
C HIS A 146 -17.75 19.41 19.37
N GLY A 147 -16.47 19.24 19.74
CA GLY A 147 -15.76 20.18 20.61
C GLY A 147 -15.33 21.47 19.90
N ALA A 148 -14.99 21.39 18.61
CA ALA A 148 -14.56 22.53 17.81
C ALA A 148 -15.73 23.41 17.31
N ASP A 149 -16.90 22.82 17.05
CA ASP A 149 -18.11 23.59 16.66
C ASP A 149 -18.58 24.53 17.79
N ALA A 150 -18.34 24.17 19.06
CA ALA A 150 -18.62 25.02 20.22
C ALA A 150 -17.67 26.24 20.32
N ASP A 151 -16.41 26.09 19.91
CA ASP A 151 -15.45 27.20 19.86
C ASP A 151 -15.69 28.10 18.62
N LEU A 152 -16.14 27.54 17.49
CA LEU A 152 -16.41 28.30 16.26
C LEU A 152 -17.73 29.08 16.30
N SER A 153 -18.76 28.57 17.01
CA SER A 153 -19.97 29.35 17.29
C SER A 153 -19.67 30.56 18.17
N THR A 154 -18.73 30.43 19.10
CA THR A 154 -18.32 31.52 20.00
C THR A 154 -17.55 32.62 19.24
N GLN A 155 -16.76 32.25 18.22
CA GLN A 155 -16.02 33.22 17.40
C GLN A 155 -16.87 33.91 16.32
N SER A 156 -17.91 33.22 15.81
CA SER A 156 -18.80 33.81 14.80
C SER A 156 -19.79 34.83 15.37
N GLU A 157 -20.19 34.68 16.64
CA GLU A 157 -20.99 35.68 17.36
C GLU A 157 -20.19 36.96 17.67
N GLU A 158 -18.87 36.87 17.89
CA GLU A 158 -18.00 38.02 18.13
C GLU A 158 -17.58 38.76 16.83
N GLU A 159 -17.47 38.07 15.69
CA GLU A 159 -17.12 38.71 14.42
C GLU A 159 -18.31 39.40 13.73
N GLU A 160 -19.55 38.93 13.91
CA GLU A 160 -20.74 39.56 13.30
C GLU A 160 -21.09 40.94 13.90
N ASP A 161 -20.72 41.23 15.16
CA ASP A 161 -20.98 42.53 15.80
C ASP A 161 -19.99 43.63 15.34
N SER A 162 -18.92 43.27 14.62
CA SER A 162 -17.84 44.21 14.25
C SER A 162 -17.77 44.59 12.76
N ASN A 163 -18.55 43.96 11.87
CA ASN A 163 -18.36 44.12 10.43
C ASN A 163 -19.58 44.71 9.70
N GLN A 164 -19.93 45.96 10.04
CA GLN A 164 -20.76 46.78 9.16
C GLN A 164 -19.92 47.34 7.99
N GLY A 165 -20.01 46.65 6.84
CA GLY A 165 -19.90 47.22 5.50
C GLY A 165 -18.49 47.42 4.92
N VAL A 166 -18.20 46.76 3.78
CA VAL A 166 -17.75 47.36 2.49
C VAL A 166 -17.75 46.24 1.44
N LYS A 167 -18.55 46.36 0.38
CA LYS A 167 -18.48 45.47 -0.80
C LYS A 167 -17.21 45.82 -1.59
N ARG A 168 -16.24 44.90 -1.66
CA ARG A 168 -15.06 45.05 -2.52
C ARG A 168 -15.45 44.81 -3.98
N HIS A 169 -15.27 45.82 -4.81
CA HIS A 169 -15.38 45.71 -6.27
C HIS A 169 -14.17 44.96 -6.81
N VAL A 170 -14.41 43.89 -7.58
CA VAL A 170 -13.35 43.11 -8.25
C VAL A 170 -13.22 43.62 -9.68
N THR A 171 -12.04 44.11 -10.04
CA THR A 171 -11.70 44.53 -11.40
C THR A 171 -11.26 43.31 -12.21
N GLU A 172 -11.81 43.11 -13.41
CA GLU A 172 -11.41 42.01 -14.29
C GLU A 172 -10.05 42.27 -14.95
N LEU A 173 -9.23 41.21 -15.02
CA LEU A 173 -7.91 41.21 -15.64
C LEU A 173 -8.04 41.03 -17.17
N PRO A 174 -7.32 41.83 -18.00
CA PRO A 174 -7.43 41.71 -19.45
C PRO A 174 -6.72 40.46 -19.98
N HIS A 175 -7.38 39.82 -20.95
CA HIS A 175 -6.85 38.65 -21.65
C HIS A 175 -5.71 39.05 -22.60
N VAL A 176 -4.51 38.51 -22.40
CA VAL A 176 -3.38 38.67 -23.32
C VAL A 176 -3.42 37.54 -24.35
N SER A 177 -3.74 37.88 -25.60
CA SER A 177 -3.56 36.96 -26.73
C SER A 177 -2.10 36.99 -27.16
N VAL A 178 -1.42 35.85 -27.11
CA VAL A 178 -0.05 35.69 -27.60
C VAL A 178 -0.10 35.33 -29.10
N PRO A 179 0.76 35.92 -29.96
CA PRO A 179 0.80 35.65 -31.40
C PRO A 179 1.24 34.23 -31.76
#